data_AF-A0A915U0P2-F1
#
_entry.id   AF-A0A915U0P2-F1
#
_cell.length_a   1.000
_cell.length_b   1.000
_cell.length_c   1.000
_cell.angle_alpha   90.00
_cell.angle_beta   90.00
_cell.angle_gamma   90.00
#
_symmetry.space_group_name_H-M   'P 1'
#
loop_
_entity.id
_entity.type
_entity.pdbx_description
1 polymer ?
#
loop_
_entity_poly.entity_id
_entity_poly.type
_entity_poly.pdbx_seq_one_letter_code
_entity_poly.pdbx_strand_id
1 'polypeptide(L)'
;MYQVPLHIVLLGVAVFLVLIAVLVLILGSRQRQTVIKKITLRELSSVWTKNGPCEIHIANLAPLWRDEKALADQEASSLVFSHKRVTEFYDRQINASWFCNAELHKEVCGKILLLLDKEGDCPSVVNAAGDVEGSWDTNTFNLLSQITLLNHTLNVAEETVKLLVQAEAQHIIPDAMIAALGHDLGKLESVRGYLYSLGEHPLAAGRPLAEIPEFKKLGRKEEITRAIKLHHKMPEGLLGKTLKKADQRARQKELEDAIERLGKDQKPEKSEAAPITKKANEESNSVPARAGNDSSAAWQAQADIYGDDAAETKKEAATPELINISAWFDAQAFLEALKPYINKMLGRRFMAFSMPDGHVYVQVKAMEEVARKMAERAGVMEIATMAQGDATMRKVLFTIVHHLRVEHNVIDRGLIKDAYFGGYFMVTTRDGKSFKGYYTPFHAEAFGSIAEMEKDKPDRLKKFQSVTAYAKKR
;
A
#
# COMPACT_ATOMS: atom_id res chain seq x y z
N MET A 1 -79.14 -66.63 46.41
CA MET A 1 -78.92 -65.67 45.31
C MET A 1 -78.80 -64.29 45.94
N TYR A 2 -77.57 -63.80 46.19
CA TYR A 2 -77.34 -62.42 46.60
C TYR A 2 -76.52 -61.77 45.48
N GLN A 3 -77.21 -61.06 44.59
CA GLN A 3 -76.54 -60.24 43.58
C GLN A 3 -75.92 -59.06 44.30
N VAL A 4 -74.59 -59.06 44.41
CA VAL A 4 -73.86 -57.87 44.86
C VAL A 4 -74.15 -56.78 43.81
N PRO A 5 -74.72 -55.65 44.21
CA PRO A 5 -75.08 -54.61 43.25
C PRO A 5 -73.84 -54.11 42.51
N LEU A 6 -73.93 -54.00 41.18
CA LEU A 6 -72.82 -53.62 40.31
C LEU A 6 -72.12 -52.33 40.74
N HIS A 7 -72.85 -51.40 41.35
CA HIS A 7 -72.32 -50.14 41.89
C HIS A 7 -71.39 -50.34 43.10
N ILE A 8 -71.58 -51.40 43.91
CA ILE A 8 -70.66 -51.73 45.01
C ILE A 8 -69.34 -52.29 44.47
N VAL A 9 -69.41 -53.10 43.40
CA VAL A 9 -68.22 -53.63 42.71
C VAL A 9 -67.44 -52.49 42.04
N LEU A 10 -68.13 -51.59 41.34
CA LEU A 10 -67.53 -50.41 40.71
C LEU A 10 -66.88 -49.47 41.72
N LEU A 11 -67.52 -49.25 42.88
CA LEU A 11 -66.95 -48.44 43.95
C LEU A 11 -65.68 -49.08 44.52
N GLY A 12 -65.69 -50.41 44.72
CA GLY A 12 -64.52 -51.16 45.18
C GLY A 12 -63.34 -51.06 44.21
N VAL A 13 -63.59 -51.17 42.90
CA VAL A 13 -62.55 -51.02 41.88
C VAL A 13 -62.02 -49.59 41.84
N ALA A 14 -62.88 -48.58 41.94
CA ALA A 14 -62.46 -47.18 41.96
C ALA A 14 -61.56 -46.86 43.17
N VAL A 15 -61.94 -47.32 44.37
CA VAL A 15 -61.12 -47.15 45.58
C VAL A 15 -59.78 -47.87 45.46
N PHE A 16 -59.77 -49.06 44.87
CA PHE A 16 -58.54 -49.81 44.63
C PHE A 16 -57.59 -49.10 43.65
N LEU A 17 -58.12 -48.53 42.57
CA LEU A 17 -57.32 -47.76 41.60
C LEU A 17 -56.78 -46.46 42.21
N VAL A 18 -57.54 -45.77 43.06
CA VAL A 18 -57.06 -44.60 43.79
C VAL A 18 -55.96 -44.99 44.78
N LEU A 19 -56.10 -46.10 45.50
CA LEU A 19 -55.06 -46.61 46.39
C LEU A 19 -53.77 -46.95 45.63
N ILE A 20 -53.87 -47.56 44.44
CA ILE A 20 -52.70 -47.81 43.58
C ILE A 20 -52.07 -46.50 43.12
N ALA A 21 -52.87 -45.52 42.68
CA ALA A 21 -52.36 -44.23 42.24
C ALA A 21 -51.64 -43.47 43.37
N VAL A 22 -52.17 -43.51 44.59
CA VAL A 22 -51.54 -42.93 45.79
C VAL A 22 -50.25 -43.69 46.12
N LEU A 23 -50.25 -45.03 46.03
CA LEU A 23 -49.05 -45.84 46.28
C LEU A 23 -47.95 -45.54 45.26
N VAL A 24 -48.30 -45.40 43.99
CA VAL A 24 -47.37 -45.03 42.90
C VAL A 24 -46.84 -43.61 43.10
N LEU A 25 -47.65 -42.67 43.57
CA LEU A 25 -47.20 -41.31 43.88
C LEU A 25 -46.25 -41.28 45.09
N ILE A 26 -46.53 -42.06 46.14
CA ILE A 26 -45.65 -42.15 47.33
C ILE A 26 -44.34 -42.87 46.99
N LEU A 27 -44.38 -43.90 46.13
CA LEU A 27 -43.18 -44.61 45.67
C LEU A 27 -42.38 -43.79 44.64
N GLY A 28 -43.08 -43.01 43.80
CA GLY A 28 -42.50 -42.15 42.76
C GLY A 28 -41.96 -40.81 43.26
N SER A 29 -42.42 -40.32 44.42
CA SER A 29 -41.94 -39.08 45.04
C SER A 29 -40.64 -39.25 45.83
N ARG A 30 -40.04 -40.45 45.86
CA ARG A 30 -38.64 -40.61 46.28
C ARG A 30 -37.75 -40.05 45.17
N GLN A 31 -37.63 -38.73 45.13
CA GLN A 31 -36.51 -38.04 44.49
C GLN A 31 -35.25 -38.79 44.91
N ARG A 32 -34.62 -39.49 43.95
CA ARG A 32 -33.24 -39.94 44.11
C ARG A 32 -32.42 -38.67 44.28
N GLN A 33 -32.18 -38.27 45.53
CA GLN A 33 -31.03 -37.45 45.86
C GLN A 33 -29.83 -38.21 45.30
N THR A 34 -29.38 -37.80 44.13
CA THR A 34 -28.09 -38.23 43.60
C THR A 34 -27.07 -37.68 44.57
N VAL A 35 -26.65 -38.51 45.51
CA VAL A 35 -25.50 -38.23 46.36
C VAL A 35 -24.32 -38.11 45.39
N ILE A 36 -23.96 -36.87 45.06
CA ILE A 36 -22.74 -36.57 44.30
C ILE A 36 -21.60 -36.91 45.25
N LYS A 37 -21.15 -38.15 45.19
CA LYS A 37 -19.99 -38.61 45.95
C LYS A 37 -18.78 -37.93 45.32
N LYS A 38 -18.26 -36.89 45.97
CA LYS A 38 -16.97 -36.30 45.61
C LYS A 38 -15.91 -37.36 45.92
N ILE A 39 -15.35 -37.96 44.88
CA ILE A 39 -14.26 -38.93 44.98
C ILE A 39 -13.01 -38.23 44.47
N THR A 40 -11.91 -38.39 45.18
CA THR A 40 -10.62 -37.84 44.74
C THR A 40 -10.06 -38.67 43.59
N LEU A 41 -9.29 -38.04 42.69
CA LEU A 41 -8.59 -38.75 41.61
C LEU A 41 -7.73 -39.92 42.12
N ARG A 42 -7.16 -39.80 43.33
CA ARG A 42 -6.40 -40.85 44.01
C ARG A 42 -7.26 -42.06 44.41
N GLU A 43 -8.48 -41.82 44.87
CA GLU A 43 -9.40 -42.91 45.21
C GLU A 43 -9.95 -43.58 43.94
N LEU A 44 -10.23 -42.79 42.89
CA LEU A 44 -10.69 -43.30 41.60
C LEU A 44 -9.60 -44.10 40.88
N SER A 45 -8.33 -43.77 41.08
CA SER A 45 -7.23 -44.45 40.40
C SER A 45 -7.13 -45.92 40.74
N SER A 46 -7.53 -46.31 41.95
CA SER A 46 -7.60 -47.72 42.38
C SER A 46 -8.44 -48.61 41.46
N VAL A 47 -9.41 -48.04 40.72
CA VAL A 47 -10.30 -48.79 39.82
C VAL A 47 -9.59 -49.23 38.54
N TRP A 48 -8.66 -48.42 38.02
CA TRP A 48 -7.91 -48.71 36.79
C TRP A 48 -6.47 -49.16 37.05
N THR A 49 -5.93 -48.94 38.26
CA THR A 49 -4.62 -49.47 38.69
C THR A 49 -4.75 -50.78 39.45
N LYS A 50 -5.61 -51.71 38.99
CA LYS A 50 -5.86 -53.01 39.66
C LYS A 50 -4.59 -53.85 39.91
N ASN A 51 -3.50 -53.54 39.21
CA ASN A 51 -2.21 -54.24 39.29
C ASN A 51 -1.07 -53.39 39.90
N GLY A 52 -1.38 -52.31 40.63
CA GLY A 52 -0.40 -51.41 41.25
C GLY A 52 -0.08 -50.16 40.41
N PRO A 53 0.83 -49.28 40.89
CA PRO A 53 1.22 -48.08 40.17
C PRO A 53 1.85 -48.44 38.82
N CYS A 54 1.22 -47.98 37.74
CA CYS A 54 1.68 -48.18 36.37
C CYS A 54 2.34 -46.88 35.89
N GLU A 55 3.64 -46.92 35.59
CA GLU A 55 4.29 -45.86 34.84
C GLU A 55 3.90 -45.99 33.37
N ILE A 56 3.08 -45.06 32.91
CA ILE A 56 2.72 -44.97 31.50
C ILE A 56 3.58 -43.86 30.90
N HIS A 57 4.47 -44.23 29.98
CA HIS A 57 5.27 -43.26 29.25
C HIS A 57 4.34 -42.31 28.48
N ILE A 58 4.56 -40.99 28.58
CA ILE A 58 3.64 -39.98 28.03
C ILE A 58 3.42 -40.13 26.51
N ALA A 59 4.39 -40.69 25.79
CA ALA A 59 4.26 -41.02 24.37
C ALA A 59 3.13 -42.01 24.08
N ASN A 60 2.84 -42.94 25.00
CA ASN A 60 1.78 -43.94 24.85
C ASN A 60 0.38 -43.35 25.11
N LEU A 61 0.32 -42.19 25.76
CA LEU A 61 -0.93 -41.46 26.00
C LEU A 61 -1.18 -40.36 24.97
N ALA A 62 -0.12 -39.93 24.27
CA ALA A 62 -0.18 -38.89 23.24
C ALA A 62 -1.30 -39.10 22.20
N PRO A 63 -1.62 -40.32 21.72
CA PRO A 63 -2.69 -40.55 20.74
C PRO A 63 -4.11 -40.23 21.26
N LEU A 64 -4.32 -40.15 22.57
CA LEU A 64 -5.65 -39.91 23.16
C LEU A 64 -6.09 -38.44 23.09
N TRP A 65 -5.13 -37.52 22.90
CA TRP A 65 -5.38 -36.07 22.80
C TRP A 65 -4.68 -35.41 21.60
N ARG A 66 -3.77 -36.13 20.93
CA ARG A 66 -3.26 -35.72 19.62
C ARG A 66 -4.15 -36.35 18.56
N ASP A 67 -4.76 -35.50 17.75
CA ASP A 67 -5.44 -35.96 16.55
C ASP A 67 -4.38 -36.43 15.54
N GLU A 68 -4.05 -37.72 15.56
CA GLU A 68 -3.10 -38.34 14.63
C GLU A 68 -3.50 -38.10 13.17
N LYS A 69 -4.79 -37.88 12.91
CA LYS A 69 -5.31 -37.51 11.59
C LYS A 69 -4.91 -36.08 11.20
N ALA A 70 -4.93 -35.13 12.14
CA ALA A 70 -4.44 -33.77 11.91
C ALA A 70 -2.92 -33.71 11.69
N LEU A 71 -2.16 -34.61 12.31
CA LEU A 71 -0.70 -34.75 12.10
C LEU A 71 -0.38 -35.43 10.76
N ALA A 72 -1.14 -36.47 10.39
CA ALA A 72 -1.01 -37.14 9.09
C ALA A 72 -1.46 -36.24 7.93
N ASP A 73 -2.50 -35.41 8.12
CA ASP A 73 -2.94 -34.41 7.14
C ASP A 73 -1.93 -33.25 7.02
N GLN A 74 -1.22 -32.90 8.10
CA GLN A 74 -0.09 -31.96 8.05
C GLN A 74 1.12 -32.50 7.27
N GLU A 75 1.42 -33.80 7.39
CA GLU A 75 2.49 -34.43 6.59
C GLU A 75 2.09 -34.62 5.11
N ALA A 76 0.80 -34.84 4.82
CA ALA A 76 0.29 -35.02 3.46
C ALA A 76 0.12 -33.70 2.66
N SER A 77 0.04 -32.55 3.33
CA SER A 77 -0.10 -31.22 2.71
C SER A 77 1.19 -30.39 2.75
N SER A 78 2.36 -31.01 2.55
CA SER A 78 3.57 -30.22 2.30
C SER A 78 3.47 -29.56 0.92
N LEU A 79 3.25 -28.25 0.89
CA LEU A 79 3.35 -27.48 -0.34
C LEU A 79 4.78 -27.60 -0.85
N VAL A 80 4.95 -28.17 -2.04
CA VAL A 80 6.25 -28.29 -2.71
C VAL A 80 6.39 -27.13 -3.68
N PHE A 81 7.42 -26.30 -3.46
CA PHE A 81 7.74 -25.18 -4.33
C PHE A 81 8.96 -25.50 -5.20
N SER A 82 8.94 -25.02 -6.43
CA SER A 82 10.02 -25.16 -7.41
C SER A 82 11.20 -24.26 -7.04
N HIS A 83 10.92 -23.04 -6.57
CA HIS A 83 11.94 -22.09 -6.16
C HIS A 83 12.36 -22.32 -4.71
N LYS A 84 13.67 -22.54 -4.52
CA LYS A 84 14.28 -22.62 -3.18
C LYS A 84 13.94 -21.41 -2.31
N ARG A 85 13.93 -20.22 -2.91
CA ARG A 85 13.60 -18.96 -2.21
C ARG A 85 12.18 -18.96 -1.65
N VAL A 86 11.21 -19.53 -2.37
CA VAL A 86 9.82 -19.62 -1.90
C VAL A 86 9.72 -20.58 -0.72
N THR A 87 10.41 -21.71 -0.78
CA THR A 87 10.49 -22.66 0.34
C THR A 87 11.06 -21.98 1.59
N GLU A 88 12.22 -21.32 1.45
CA GLU A 88 12.86 -20.59 2.56
C GLU A 88 11.97 -19.48 3.13
N PHE A 89 11.26 -18.76 2.27
CA PHE A 89 10.30 -17.73 2.68
C PHE A 89 9.11 -18.33 3.41
N TYR A 90 8.52 -19.41 2.89
CA TYR A 90 7.38 -20.09 3.49
C TYR A 90 7.70 -20.58 4.90
N ASP A 91 8.86 -21.24 5.06
CA ASP A 91 9.32 -21.73 6.36
C ASP A 91 9.59 -20.61 7.35
N ARG A 92 10.19 -19.50 6.90
CA ARG A 92 10.53 -18.38 7.77
C ARG A 92 9.33 -17.51 8.14
N GLN A 93 8.43 -17.25 7.20
CA GLN A 93 7.40 -16.21 7.33
C GLN A 93 5.99 -16.77 7.48
N ILE A 94 5.66 -17.87 6.79
CA ILE A 94 4.31 -18.45 6.79
C ILE A 94 4.15 -19.50 7.90
N ASN A 95 5.22 -20.24 8.23
CA ASN A 95 5.28 -21.14 9.38
C ASN A 95 5.63 -20.43 10.71
N ALA A 96 5.71 -19.10 10.71
CA ALA A 96 6.03 -18.32 11.90
C ALA A 96 4.85 -18.18 12.89
N SER A 97 5.15 -17.76 14.11
CA SER A 97 4.21 -17.72 15.23
C SER A 97 3.02 -16.76 15.06
N TRP A 98 3.13 -15.75 14.20
CA TRP A 98 2.00 -14.85 13.91
C TRP A 98 0.86 -15.52 13.12
N PHE A 99 1.05 -16.75 12.60
CA PHE A 99 0.00 -17.56 11.97
C PHE A 99 -0.68 -18.58 12.90
N CYS A 100 -0.25 -18.74 14.17
CA CYS A 100 -0.77 -19.79 15.06
C CYS A 100 -2.30 -19.81 15.26
N ASN A 101 -2.97 -18.67 15.06
CA ASN A 101 -4.44 -18.55 15.13
C ASN A 101 -5.06 -18.11 13.80
N ALA A 102 -4.34 -18.26 12.69
CA ALA A 102 -4.69 -17.74 11.37
C ALA A 102 -4.44 -18.80 10.26
N GLU A 103 -4.85 -20.05 10.50
CA GLU A 103 -4.68 -21.16 9.54
C GLU A 103 -5.32 -20.86 8.18
N LEU A 104 -6.48 -20.22 8.16
CA LEU A 104 -7.12 -19.82 6.90
C LEU A 104 -6.26 -18.82 6.10
N HIS A 105 -5.58 -17.88 6.78
CA HIS A 105 -4.63 -16.97 6.11
C HIS A 105 -3.40 -17.72 5.61
N LYS A 106 -2.92 -18.70 6.38
CA LYS A 106 -1.80 -19.56 6.00
C LYS A 106 -2.09 -20.31 4.70
N GLU A 107 -3.28 -20.91 4.59
CA GLU A 107 -3.75 -21.59 3.36
C GLU A 107 -3.82 -20.63 2.17
N VAL A 108 -4.35 -19.42 2.36
CA VAL A 108 -4.40 -18.39 1.30
C VAL A 108 -3.00 -17.99 0.84
N CYS A 109 -2.09 -17.68 1.78
CA CYS A 109 -0.71 -17.36 1.47
C CYS A 109 -0.03 -18.50 0.70
N GLY A 110 -0.23 -19.76 1.11
CA GLY A 110 0.30 -20.92 0.42
C GLY A 110 -0.19 -21.03 -1.04
N LYS A 111 -1.47 -20.78 -1.29
CA LYS A 111 -2.04 -20.79 -2.66
C LYS A 111 -1.53 -19.64 -3.53
N ILE A 112 -1.35 -18.45 -2.95
CA ILE A 112 -0.75 -17.32 -3.67
C ILE A 112 0.71 -17.63 -4.01
N LEU A 113 1.48 -18.21 -3.07
CA LEU A 113 2.87 -18.59 -3.29
C LEU A 113 3.01 -19.68 -4.35
N LEU A 114 2.11 -20.66 -4.42
CA LEU A 114 2.10 -21.64 -5.52
C LEU A 114 1.90 -20.98 -6.88
N LEU A 115 1.03 -19.98 -6.97
CA LEU A 115 0.79 -19.24 -8.21
C LEU A 115 2.03 -18.42 -8.62
N LEU A 116 2.63 -17.70 -7.68
CA LEU A 116 3.86 -16.93 -7.89
C LEU A 116 5.06 -17.82 -8.22
N ASP A 117 5.17 -18.98 -7.59
CA ASP A 117 6.23 -19.97 -7.86
C ASP A 117 6.16 -20.52 -9.29
N LYS A 118 4.95 -20.61 -9.84
CA LYS A 118 4.71 -21.13 -11.19
C LYS A 118 4.86 -20.07 -12.29
N GLU A 119 4.42 -18.83 -12.04
CA GLU A 119 4.24 -17.79 -13.08
C GLU A 119 4.98 -16.47 -12.78
N GLY A 120 5.65 -16.36 -11.64
CA GLY A 120 6.25 -15.12 -11.15
C GLY A 120 7.65 -14.80 -11.67
N ASP A 121 8.20 -15.58 -12.61
CA ASP A 121 9.49 -15.30 -13.27
C ASP A 121 9.43 -14.14 -14.27
N CYS A 122 8.23 -13.64 -14.57
CA CYS A 122 8.07 -12.44 -15.37
C CYS A 122 8.66 -11.20 -14.65
N PRO A 123 9.05 -10.15 -15.39
CA PRO A 123 9.52 -8.90 -14.79
C PRO A 123 8.52 -8.27 -13.81
N SER A 124 9.03 -7.75 -12.69
CA SER A 124 8.24 -7.05 -11.67
C SER A 124 7.77 -5.64 -12.10
N VAL A 125 8.36 -5.11 -13.18
CA VAL A 125 8.00 -3.82 -13.77
C VAL A 125 7.65 -4.03 -15.24
N VAL A 126 6.65 -3.29 -15.70
CA VAL A 126 6.15 -3.41 -17.06
C VAL A 126 6.05 -2.01 -17.63
N ASN A 127 6.50 -1.83 -18.86
CA ASN A 127 6.29 -0.58 -19.59
C ASN A 127 4.88 -0.56 -20.19
N ALA A 128 3.85 -0.58 -19.32
CA ALA A 128 2.46 -0.44 -19.71
C ALA A 128 2.04 1.03 -19.65
N ALA A 129 1.33 1.50 -20.68
CA ALA A 129 0.86 2.88 -20.72
C ALA A 129 -0.11 3.15 -19.55
N GLY A 130 0.25 4.06 -18.65
CA GLY A 130 -0.53 4.41 -17.47
C GLY A 130 -0.08 3.74 -16.17
N ASP A 131 0.92 2.84 -16.20
CA ASP A 131 1.54 2.29 -14.99
C ASP A 131 2.58 3.27 -14.42
N VAL A 132 2.73 3.30 -13.10
CA VAL A 132 3.67 4.24 -12.43
C VAL A 132 5.11 3.93 -12.82
N GLU A 133 5.45 2.65 -13.01
CA GLU A 133 6.78 2.20 -13.40
C GLU A 133 7.10 2.48 -14.89
N GLY A 134 6.08 2.74 -15.71
CA GLY A 134 6.25 3.18 -17.10
C GLY A 134 6.78 4.62 -17.24
N SER A 135 6.71 5.40 -16.15
CA SER A 135 7.21 6.80 -16.10
C SER A 135 8.69 6.91 -15.71
N TRP A 136 9.33 5.80 -15.32
CA TRP A 136 10.70 5.82 -14.82
C TRP A 136 11.71 6.07 -15.93
N ASP A 137 12.85 6.67 -15.57
CA ASP A 137 13.94 6.84 -16.53
C ASP A 137 14.43 5.47 -17.02
N THR A 138 14.93 5.44 -18.25
CA THR A 138 15.29 4.20 -18.94
C THR A 138 16.32 3.37 -18.16
N ASN A 139 17.19 4.00 -17.36
CA ASN A 139 18.18 3.28 -16.58
C ASN A 139 17.54 2.57 -15.38
N THR A 140 16.70 3.28 -14.61
CA THR A 140 15.95 2.70 -13.48
C THR A 140 15.02 1.58 -13.94
N PHE A 141 14.29 1.77 -15.04
CA PHE A 141 13.45 0.74 -15.62
C PHE A 141 14.25 -0.51 -16.00
N ASN A 142 15.37 -0.34 -16.70
CA ASN A 142 16.21 -1.47 -17.12
C ASN A 142 16.74 -2.27 -15.93
N LEU A 143 17.17 -1.61 -14.85
CA LEU A 143 17.65 -2.26 -13.64
C LEU A 143 16.55 -3.08 -12.97
N LEU A 144 15.38 -2.48 -12.76
CA LEU A 144 14.29 -3.13 -12.03
C LEU A 144 13.56 -4.18 -12.89
N SER A 145 13.62 -4.08 -14.21
CA SER A 145 13.08 -5.10 -15.13
C SER A 145 13.77 -6.46 -15.03
N GLN A 146 15.00 -6.49 -14.49
CA GLN A 146 15.72 -7.75 -14.22
C GLN A 146 15.22 -8.46 -12.96
N ILE A 147 14.39 -7.80 -12.15
CA ILE A 147 13.86 -8.36 -10.91
C ILE A 147 12.53 -9.01 -11.23
N THR A 148 12.43 -10.30 -10.97
CA THR A 148 11.20 -11.05 -11.21
C THR A 148 10.09 -10.62 -10.24
N LEU A 149 8.85 -10.74 -10.68
CA LEU A 149 7.65 -10.46 -9.90
C LEU A 149 7.64 -11.28 -8.60
N LEU A 150 8.04 -12.55 -8.67
CA LEU A 150 8.19 -13.42 -7.51
C LEU A 150 9.15 -12.80 -6.49
N ASN A 151 10.36 -12.45 -6.92
CA ASN A 151 11.38 -11.89 -6.03
C ASN A 151 10.94 -10.57 -5.39
N HIS A 152 10.36 -9.68 -6.19
CA HIS A 152 9.82 -8.42 -5.71
C HIS A 152 8.73 -8.62 -4.67
N THR A 153 7.74 -9.48 -4.97
CA THR A 153 6.62 -9.78 -4.07
C THR A 153 7.11 -10.33 -2.72
N LEU A 154 8.11 -11.22 -2.72
CA LEU A 154 8.71 -11.73 -1.48
C LEU A 154 9.47 -10.62 -0.71
N ASN A 155 10.18 -9.72 -1.41
CA ASN A 155 10.82 -8.57 -0.77
C ASN A 155 9.80 -7.66 -0.08
N VAL A 156 8.68 -7.33 -0.76
CA VAL A 156 7.59 -6.52 -0.19
C VAL A 156 7.01 -7.19 1.05
N ALA A 157 6.79 -8.49 1.01
CA ALA A 157 6.27 -9.25 2.15
C ALA A 157 7.24 -9.25 3.34
N GLU A 158 8.55 -9.38 3.10
CA GLU A 158 9.57 -9.26 4.16
C GLU A 158 9.61 -7.86 4.79
N GLU A 159 9.56 -6.80 3.96
CA GLU A 159 9.51 -5.42 4.45
C GLU A 159 8.21 -5.12 5.22
N THR A 160 7.10 -5.73 4.80
CA THR A 160 5.81 -5.65 5.51
C THR A 160 5.92 -6.20 6.93
N VAL A 161 6.53 -7.38 7.10
CA VAL A 161 6.76 -7.97 8.42
C VAL A 161 7.66 -7.05 9.27
N LYS A 162 8.77 -6.55 8.70
CA LYS A 162 9.68 -5.64 9.43
C LYS A 162 8.96 -4.38 9.92
N LEU A 163 8.16 -3.76 9.08
CA LEU A 163 7.39 -2.56 9.41
C LEU A 163 6.39 -2.81 10.55
N LEU A 164 5.66 -3.92 10.50
CA LEU A 164 4.65 -4.24 11.52
C LEU A 164 5.28 -4.67 12.84
N VAL A 165 6.42 -5.36 12.82
CA VAL A 165 7.19 -5.67 14.04
C VAL A 165 7.72 -4.39 14.68
N GLN A 166 8.28 -3.47 13.89
CA GLN A 166 8.76 -2.17 14.38
C GLN A 166 7.65 -1.29 14.95
N ALA A 167 6.42 -1.44 14.44
CA ALA A 167 5.26 -0.70 14.90
C ALA A 167 4.46 -1.42 16.00
N GLU A 168 4.96 -2.53 16.55
CA GLU A 168 4.27 -3.35 17.56
C GLU A 168 2.86 -3.80 17.13
N ALA A 169 2.67 -4.02 15.82
CA ALA A 169 1.41 -4.35 15.17
C ALA A 169 1.41 -5.77 14.58
N GLN A 170 2.08 -6.72 15.24
CA GLN A 170 2.27 -8.09 14.72
C GLN A 170 0.96 -8.84 14.47
N HIS A 171 -0.11 -8.49 15.19
CA HIS A 171 -1.44 -9.06 15.04
C HIS A 171 -2.07 -8.83 13.65
N ILE A 172 -1.58 -7.85 12.88
CA ILE A 172 -2.05 -7.53 11.52
C ILE A 172 -1.24 -8.30 10.45
N ILE A 173 -0.13 -8.94 10.81
CA ILE A 173 0.76 -9.62 9.86
C ILE A 173 0.01 -10.62 8.97
N PRO A 174 -0.93 -11.46 9.45
CA PRO A 174 -1.65 -12.39 8.58
C PRO A 174 -2.42 -11.69 7.45
N ASP A 175 -3.15 -10.62 7.75
CA ASP A 175 -3.88 -9.84 6.74
C ASP A 175 -2.91 -9.12 5.78
N ALA A 176 -1.84 -8.55 6.33
CA ALA A 176 -0.82 -7.83 5.57
C ALA A 176 0.02 -8.73 4.67
N MET A 177 0.24 -9.97 5.07
CA MET A 177 0.94 -10.96 4.26
C MET A 177 0.14 -11.31 3.01
N ILE A 178 -1.17 -11.50 3.12
CA ILE A 178 -2.04 -11.72 1.96
C ILE A 178 -2.03 -10.49 1.06
N ALA A 179 -2.11 -9.29 1.63
CA ALA A 179 -2.06 -8.05 0.87
C ALA A 179 -0.74 -7.91 0.10
N ALA A 180 0.40 -8.14 0.77
CA ALA A 180 1.73 -8.06 0.18
C ALA A 180 1.98 -9.12 -0.89
N LEU A 181 1.60 -10.38 -0.65
CA LEU A 181 1.74 -11.45 -1.64
C LEU A 181 0.77 -11.27 -2.82
N GLY A 182 -0.38 -10.62 -2.59
CA GLY A 182 -1.45 -10.47 -3.56
C GLY A 182 -1.39 -9.21 -4.42
N HIS A 183 -0.65 -8.16 -4.03
CA HIS A 183 -0.81 -6.81 -4.60
C HIS A 183 -0.56 -6.75 -6.11
N ASP A 184 0.47 -7.46 -6.58
CA ASP A 184 0.94 -7.44 -7.95
C ASP A 184 0.54 -8.68 -8.77
N LEU A 185 -0.37 -9.52 -8.28
CA LEU A 185 -0.85 -10.69 -9.05
C LEU A 185 -1.51 -10.29 -10.38
N GLY A 186 -1.93 -9.03 -10.53
CA GLY A 186 -2.40 -8.47 -11.77
C GLY A 186 -1.35 -8.41 -12.90
N LYS A 187 -0.05 -8.55 -12.57
CA LYS A 187 1.05 -8.55 -13.54
C LYS A 187 1.31 -9.93 -14.19
N LEU A 188 0.76 -10.99 -13.61
CA LEU A 188 0.91 -12.37 -14.08
C LEU A 188 0.37 -12.56 -15.50
N GLU A 189 1.05 -13.39 -16.29
CA GLU A 189 0.72 -13.61 -17.70
C GLU A 189 -0.71 -14.13 -17.92
N SER A 190 -1.16 -15.05 -17.06
CA SER A 190 -2.52 -15.60 -17.06
C SER A 190 -3.61 -14.57 -16.76
N VAL A 191 -3.25 -13.46 -16.13
CA VAL A 191 -4.15 -12.37 -15.72
C VAL A 191 -4.10 -11.19 -16.70
N ARG A 192 -3.10 -11.14 -17.59
CA ARG A 192 -2.95 -10.09 -18.60
C ARG A 192 -4.20 -10.00 -19.48
N GLY A 193 -4.95 -8.91 -19.29
CA GLY A 193 -6.11 -8.55 -20.07
C GLY A 193 -6.18 -7.03 -20.24
N TYR A 194 -7.36 -6.50 -20.57
CA TYR A 194 -7.54 -5.07 -20.82
C TYR A 194 -7.02 -4.15 -19.70
N LEU A 195 -7.21 -4.53 -18.43
CA LEU A 195 -6.77 -3.73 -17.27
C LEU A 195 -5.24 -3.70 -17.10
N TYR A 196 -4.54 -4.77 -17.47
CA TYR A 196 -3.07 -4.82 -17.46
C TYR A 196 -2.47 -3.88 -18.52
N SER A 197 -3.08 -3.81 -19.71
CA SER A 197 -2.64 -2.91 -20.78
C SER A 197 -2.83 -1.41 -20.47
N LEU A 198 -3.61 -1.08 -19.44
CA LEU A 198 -3.87 0.28 -18.95
C LEU A 198 -3.06 0.67 -17.71
N GLY A 199 -2.16 -0.20 -17.21
CA GLY A 199 -1.42 0.04 -15.97
C GLY A 199 -2.27 -0.08 -14.70
N GLU A 200 -3.48 -0.66 -14.76
CA GLU A 200 -4.37 -0.86 -13.60
C GLU A 200 -4.23 -2.30 -13.05
N HIS A 201 -3.00 -2.80 -12.92
CA HIS A 201 -2.74 -4.11 -12.33
C HIS A 201 -3.23 -4.26 -10.87
N PRO A 202 -3.31 -3.20 -10.01
CA PRO A 202 -3.91 -3.32 -8.68
C PRO A 202 -5.39 -3.74 -8.72
N LEU A 203 -6.13 -3.35 -9.77
CA LEU A 203 -7.51 -3.79 -9.99
C LEU A 203 -7.55 -5.22 -10.53
N ALA A 204 -6.64 -5.57 -11.43
CA ALA A 204 -6.56 -6.91 -12.02
C ALA A 204 -6.19 -7.98 -10.99
N ALA A 205 -5.39 -7.65 -9.97
CA ALA A 205 -5.00 -8.53 -8.87
C ALA A 205 -6.20 -9.11 -8.08
N GLY A 206 -7.36 -8.45 -8.12
CA GLY A 206 -8.57 -8.95 -7.47
C GLY A 206 -9.11 -10.25 -8.08
N ARG A 207 -8.85 -10.53 -9.37
CA ARG A 207 -9.33 -11.74 -10.05
C ARG A 207 -8.67 -13.02 -9.50
N PRO A 208 -7.34 -13.18 -9.49
CA PRO A 208 -6.71 -14.39 -8.96
C PRO A 208 -7.02 -14.61 -7.47
N LEU A 209 -7.14 -13.54 -6.67
CA LEU A 209 -7.57 -13.65 -5.27
C LEU A 209 -9.01 -14.15 -5.12
N ALA A 210 -9.92 -13.69 -5.98
CA ALA A 210 -11.30 -14.16 -5.99
C ALA A 210 -11.44 -15.62 -6.48
N GLU A 211 -10.42 -16.21 -7.08
CA GLU A 211 -10.41 -17.63 -7.46
C GLU A 211 -10.03 -18.53 -6.26
N ILE A 212 -9.43 -17.98 -5.20
CA ILE A 212 -9.07 -18.70 -3.96
C ILE A 212 -10.30 -18.84 -3.04
N PRO A 213 -10.86 -20.03 -2.81
CA PRO A 213 -12.05 -20.21 -1.99
C PRO A 213 -11.88 -19.78 -0.52
N GLU A 214 -10.68 -19.98 0.03
CA GLU A 214 -10.30 -19.66 1.41
C GLU A 214 -10.28 -18.15 1.62
N PHE A 215 -9.82 -17.38 0.62
CA PHE A 215 -9.81 -15.92 0.67
C PHE A 215 -11.23 -15.36 0.85
N LYS A 216 -12.23 -15.98 0.23
CA LYS A 216 -13.65 -15.57 0.36
C LYS A 216 -14.21 -15.74 1.78
N LYS A 217 -13.61 -16.64 2.56
CA LYS A 217 -14.01 -16.96 3.94
C LYS A 217 -13.36 -16.04 4.97
N LEU A 218 -12.35 -15.25 4.58
CA LEU A 218 -11.69 -14.31 5.49
C LEU A 218 -12.64 -13.18 5.92
N GLY A 219 -12.66 -12.89 7.22
CA GLY A 219 -13.50 -11.83 7.79
C GLY A 219 -13.10 -10.41 7.36
N ARG A 220 -11.84 -10.20 6.96
CA ARG A 220 -11.30 -8.88 6.54
C ARG A 220 -10.95 -8.83 5.05
N LYS A 221 -11.54 -9.70 4.23
CA LYS A 221 -11.24 -9.77 2.79
C LYS A 221 -11.47 -8.44 2.06
N GLU A 222 -12.46 -7.63 2.47
CA GLU A 222 -12.74 -6.33 1.87
C GLU A 222 -11.63 -5.32 2.17
N GLU A 223 -11.08 -5.34 3.39
CA GLU A 223 -9.97 -4.47 3.79
C GLU A 223 -8.68 -4.85 3.04
N ILE A 224 -8.38 -6.15 2.94
CA ILE A 224 -7.25 -6.67 2.16
C ILE A 224 -7.41 -6.30 0.67
N THR A 225 -8.59 -6.53 0.10
CA THR A 225 -8.88 -6.19 -1.30
C THR A 225 -8.74 -4.68 -1.53
N ARG A 226 -9.17 -3.85 -0.59
CA ARG A 226 -9.04 -2.39 -0.69
C ARG A 226 -7.57 -1.96 -0.64
N ALA A 227 -6.79 -2.51 0.29
CA ALA A 227 -5.36 -2.23 0.39
C ALA A 227 -4.65 -2.56 -0.93
N ILE A 228 -4.95 -3.71 -1.53
CA ILE A 228 -4.42 -4.10 -2.86
C ILE A 228 -4.88 -3.13 -3.94
N LYS A 229 -6.18 -2.83 -4.06
CA LYS A 229 -6.67 -1.95 -5.14
C LYS A 229 -6.12 -0.52 -5.08
N LEU A 230 -5.78 -0.04 -3.89
CA LEU A 230 -5.32 1.32 -3.65
C LEU A 230 -3.81 1.44 -3.43
N HIS A 231 -3.02 0.37 -3.61
CA HIS A 231 -1.60 0.39 -3.24
C HIS A 231 -0.77 1.36 -4.12
N HIS A 232 -1.18 1.59 -5.37
CA HIS A 232 -0.67 2.68 -6.20
C HIS A 232 -1.29 4.03 -5.79
N LYS A 233 -2.60 4.07 -5.55
CA LYS A 233 -3.36 5.28 -5.21
C LYS A 233 -3.09 5.76 -3.78
N MET A 234 -3.98 6.59 -3.21
CA MET A 234 -3.87 6.97 -1.80
C MET A 234 -4.23 5.76 -0.91
N PRO A 235 -3.29 5.22 -0.14
CA PRO A 235 -3.58 4.09 0.74
C PRO A 235 -4.43 4.54 1.93
N GLU A 236 -5.44 3.75 2.26
CA GLU A 236 -6.27 3.91 3.46
C GLU A 236 -5.87 2.89 4.54
N GLY A 237 -6.08 3.26 5.80
CA GLY A 237 -5.86 2.37 6.94
C GLY A 237 -4.40 1.97 7.18
N LEU A 238 -4.16 1.21 8.25
CA LEU A 238 -2.83 0.72 8.59
C LEU A 238 -2.31 -0.27 7.53
N LEU A 239 -3.19 -1.13 7.01
CA LEU A 239 -2.86 -2.16 6.04
C LEU A 239 -2.34 -1.58 4.72
N GLY A 240 -3.11 -0.66 4.10
CA GLY A 240 -2.72 -0.02 2.84
C GLY A 240 -1.46 0.82 2.98
N LYS A 241 -1.33 1.58 4.07
CA LYS A 241 -0.14 2.42 4.32
C LYS A 241 1.12 1.57 4.51
N THR A 242 1.00 0.46 5.24
CA THR A 242 2.09 -0.50 5.42
C THR A 242 2.50 -1.12 4.09
N LEU A 243 1.53 -1.58 3.29
CA LEU A 243 1.79 -2.19 1.98
C LEU A 243 2.54 -1.22 1.05
N LYS A 244 2.03 0.01 0.88
CA LYS A 244 2.68 1.02 0.01
C LYS A 244 4.10 1.33 0.47
N LYS A 245 4.32 1.45 1.79
CA LYS A 245 5.66 1.70 2.36
C LYS A 245 6.60 0.50 2.20
N ALA A 246 6.09 -0.73 2.31
CA ALA A 246 6.86 -1.95 2.14
C ALA A 246 7.32 -2.12 0.69
N ASP A 247 6.42 -1.86 -0.27
CA ASP A 247 6.73 -1.85 -1.70
C ASP A 247 7.86 -0.87 -2.01
N GLN A 248 7.73 0.39 -1.56
CA GLN A 248 8.77 1.40 -1.76
C GLN A 248 10.12 1.02 -1.16
N ARG A 249 10.14 0.42 0.03
CA ARG A 249 11.39 -0.04 0.66
C ARG A 249 12.01 -1.21 -0.10
N ALA A 250 11.19 -2.12 -0.61
CA ALA A 250 11.66 -3.20 -1.48
C ALA A 250 12.29 -2.63 -2.74
N ARG A 251 11.62 -1.70 -3.44
CA ARG A 251 12.15 -1.03 -4.64
C ARG A 251 13.46 -0.27 -4.38
N GLN A 252 13.55 0.44 -3.27
CA GLN A 252 14.77 1.14 -2.90
C GLN A 252 15.93 0.16 -2.73
N LYS A 253 15.73 -0.91 -1.96
CA LYS A 253 16.76 -1.92 -1.71
C LYS A 253 17.15 -2.68 -2.98
N GLU A 254 16.17 -3.00 -3.82
CA GLU A 254 16.37 -3.61 -5.12
C GLU A 254 17.26 -2.78 -6.04
N LEU A 255 17.04 -1.47 -6.07
CA LEU A 255 17.86 -0.53 -6.84
C LEU A 255 19.29 -0.43 -6.27
N GLU A 256 19.43 -0.33 -4.95
CA GLU A 256 20.72 -0.33 -4.25
C GLU A 256 21.51 -1.61 -4.57
N ASP A 257 20.88 -2.78 -4.45
CA ASP A 257 21.48 -4.08 -4.76
C ASP A 257 21.88 -4.20 -6.24
N ALA A 258 21.07 -3.68 -7.16
CA ALA A 258 21.35 -3.69 -8.59
C ALA A 258 22.56 -2.80 -8.95
N ILE A 259 22.65 -1.60 -8.35
CA ILE A 259 23.78 -0.70 -8.52
C ILE A 259 25.07 -1.32 -7.96
N GLU A 260 25.01 -1.97 -6.79
CA GLU A 260 26.17 -2.64 -6.21
C GLU A 260 26.70 -3.78 -7.09
N ARG A 261 25.82 -4.55 -7.74
CA ARG A 261 26.22 -5.62 -8.67
C ARG A 261 26.96 -5.04 -9.87
N LEU A 262 26.43 -3.97 -10.47
CA LEU A 262 27.11 -3.25 -11.55
C LEU A 262 28.48 -2.68 -11.12
N GLY A 263 28.61 -2.21 -9.88
CA GLY A 263 29.88 -1.74 -9.33
C GLY A 263 30.91 -2.86 -9.10
N LYS A 264 30.46 -4.09 -8.84
CA LYS A 264 31.33 -5.28 -8.67
C LYS A 264 31.80 -5.85 -10.01
N ASP A 265 30.98 -5.74 -11.06
CA ASP A 265 31.31 -6.20 -12.41
C ASP A 265 32.25 -5.24 -13.18
N GLN A 266 32.47 -4.02 -12.68
CA GLN A 266 33.39 -3.02 -13.26
C GLN A 266 34.79 -2.97 -12.60
N LYS A 267 35.34 -4.12 -12.16
CA LYS A 267 36.78 -4.21 -11.82
C LYS A 267 37.59 -4.48 -13.10
N PRO A 268 38.66 -3.72 -13.38
CA PRO A 268 39.13 -3.53 -14.75
C PRO A 268 39.96 -4.71 -15.26
N GLU A 269 39.55 -5.29 -16.39
CA GLU A 269 40.50 -5.93 -17.30
C GLU A 269 41.47 -4.86 -17.79
N LYS A 270 42.76 -5.09 -17.54
CA LYS A 270 43.85 -4.35 -18.17
C LYS A 270 43.78 -4.57 -19.67
N SER A 271 43.52 -3.50 -20.42
CA SER A 271 43.90 -3.41 -21.82
C SER A 271 44.59 -2.08 -22.06
N GLU A 272 45.65 -2.17 -22.85
CA GLU A 272 46.79 -1.29 -22.94
C GLU A 272 46.49 0.07 -23.59
N ALA A 273 47.33 1.04 -23.21
CA ALA A 273 47.36 2.40 -23.70
C ALA A 273 47.80 2.51 -25.18
N ALA A 274 47.22 3.47 -25.91
CA ALA A 274 47.99 4.55 -26.54
C ALA A 274 47.07 5.72 -26.99
N PRO A 275 47.59 6.97 -27.05
CA PRO A 275 46.82 8.22 -26.96
C PRO A 275 46.69 8.93 -28.32
N ILE A 276 45.96 10.08 -28.38
CA ILE A 276 46.42 11.35 -28.99
C ILE A 276 45.32 12.46 -29.00
N THR A 277 45.66 13.54 -28.31
CA THR A 277 45.41 15.00 -28.47
C THR A 277 44.02 15.63 -28.67
N LYS A 278 43.80 16.61 -27.77
CA LYS A 278 42.94 17.78 -27.88
C LYS A 278 43.43 18.77 -28.95
N LYS A 279 42.51 19.40 -29.68
CA LYS A 279 42.71 20.75 -30.25
C LYS A 279 41.49 21.61 -30.01
N ALA A 280 41.77 22.79 -29.45
CA ALA A 280 40.86 23.92 -29.30
C ALA A 280 40.69 24.64 -30.64
N ASN A 281 39.58 25.35 -30.81
CA ASN A 281 39.54 26.60 -31.55
C ASN A 281 38.40 27.48 -31.01
N GLU A 282 38.80 28.61 -30.44
CA GLU A 282 37.97 29.80 -30.25
C GLU A 282 37.96 30.59 -31.55
N GLU A 283 36.83 31.19 -31.92
CA GLU A 283 36.84 32.40 -32.72
C GLU A 283 35.66 33.30 -32.32
N SER A 284 36.03 34.51 -31.92
CA SER A 284 35.18 35.61 -31.47
C SER A 284 34.68 36.45 -32.65
N ASN A 285 33.51 37.07 -32.53
CA ASN A 285 33.27 38.38 -33.13
C ASN A 285 32.18 39.16 -32.38
N SER A 286 32.38 40.47 -32.29
CA SER A 286 31.72 41.39 -31.36
C SER A 286 30.95 42.51 -32.11
N VAL A 287 29.74 42.83 -31.58
CA VAL A 287 29.16 44.18 -31.25
C VAL A 287 28.85 45.15 -32.45
N PRO A 288 27.76 46.00 -32.49
CA PRO A 288 27.30 46.91 -31.41
C PRO A 288 25.79 47.13 -31.15
N ALA A 289 25.56 47.80 -30.01
CA ALA A 289 24.33 48.15 -29.32
C ALA A 289 23.57 49.39 -29.84
N ARG A 290 22.30 49.54 -29.44
CA ARG A 290 21.68 50.85 -29.16
C ARG A 290 20.58 50.76 -28.09
N ALA A 291 20.59 51.76 -27.22
CA ALA A 291 19.94 51.87 -25.93
C ALA A 291 18.46 52.30 -25.97
N GLY A 292 17.75 52.00 -24.87
CA GLY A 292 16.44 52.56 -24.52
C GLY A 292 16.17 52.27 -23.04
N ASN A 293 16.57 53.22 -22.19
CA ASN A 293 16.61 53.12 -20.73
C ASN A 293 15.24 53.56 -20.17
N ASP A 294 14.36 52.60 -19.85
CA ASP A 294 13.16 52.79 -19.01
C ASP A 294 12.66 51.49 -18.35
N SER A 295 13.39 50.37 -18.53
CA SER A 295 13.00 49.06 -18.01
C SER A 295 13.64 48.70 -16.68
N SER A 296 14.64 49.46 -16.21
CA SER A 296 15.43 49.11 -15.03
C SER A 296 14.60 49.03 -13.75
N ALA A 297 13.64 49.94 -13.53
CA ALA A 297 12.80 49.93 -12.34
C ALA A 297 11.71 48.84 -12.37
N ALA A 298 11.18 48.51 -13.56
CA ALA A 298 10.20 47.44 -13.74
C ALA A 298 10.85 46.05 -13.71
N TRP A 299 12.14 45.94 -14.07
CA TRP A 299 12.90 44.70 -14.01
C TRP A 299 13.43 44.41 -12.61
N GLN A 300 13.75 45.44 -11.82
CA GLN A 300 14.16 45.27 -10.42
C GLN A 300 13.04 44.68 -9.57
N ALA A 301 11.79 45.14 -9.75
CA ALA A 301 10.63 44.59 -9.04
C ALA A 301 10.26 43.15 -9.47
N GLN A 302 10.68 42.73 -10.68
CA GLN A 302 10.45 41.38 -11.19
C GLN A 302 11.54 40.38 -10.74
N ALA A 303 12.77 40.86 -10.51
CA ALA A 303 13.93 40.06 -10.08
C ALA A 303 13.85 39.66 -8.60
N ASP A 304 13.36 40.54 -7.73
CA ASP A 304 13.22 40.26 -6.29
C ASP A 304 12.11 39.23 -5.95
N ILE A 305 11.26 38.89 -6.94
CA ILE A 305 10.17 37.92 -6.78
C ILE A 305 10.57 36.51 -7.26
N TYR A 306 11.56 36.38 -8.16
CA TYR A 306 11.94 35.11 -8.79
C TYR A 306 13.45 34.92 -8.91
N GLY A 307 14.07 34.46 -7.82
CA GLY A 307 15.43 33.91 -7.69
C GLY A 307 16.32 33.95 -8.94
N ASP A 308 16.92 35.12 -9.17
CA ASP A 308 18.14 35.23 -9.96
C ASP A 308 19.28 35.48 -8.97
N ASP A 309 20.16 34.48 -8.83
CA ASP A 309 21.38 34.58 -8.05
C ASP A 309 22.34 35.54 -8.77
N ALA A 310 22.24 36.83 -8.44
CA ALA A 310 23.41 37.69 -8.49
C ALA A 310 24.31 37.29 -7.32
N ALA A 311 25.38 36.59 -7.69
CA ALA A 311 26.51 36.15 -6.87
C ALA A 311 26.59 36.75 -5.45
N GLU A 312 26.18 35.98 -4.43
CA GLU A 312 26.67 36.16 -3.07
C GLU A 312 26.68 34.82 -2.31
N THR A 313 27.89 34.36 -2.01
CA THR A 313 28.32 33.44 -0.93
C THR A 313 27.37 32.35 -0.42
N LYS A 314 27.81 31.10 -0.59
CA LYS A 314 27.35 29.88 0.12
C LYS A 314 26.99 30.18 1.59
N LYS A 315 25.70 30.26 1.90
CA LYS A 315 25.15 29.87 3.20
C LYS A 315 24.48 28.53 3.01
N GLU A 316 24.83 27.56 3.86
CA GLU A 316 24.12 26.30 3.98
C GLU A 316 22.62 26.58 4.07
N ALA A 317 21.84 26.00 3.16
CA ALA A 317 20.40 26.21 3.10
C ALA A 317 19.76 25.68 4.39
N ALA A 318 19.33 26.58 5.26
CA ALA A 318 18.51 26.23 6.41
C ALA A 318 17.28 25.45 5.93
N THR A 319 17.02 24.31 6.54
CA THR A 319 15.84 23.49 6.26
C THR A 319 14.60 24.38 6.47
N PRO A 320 13.68 24.52 5.49
CA PRO A 320 12.58 25.45 5.63
C PRO A 320 11.70 25.05 6.83
N GLU A 321 11.41 26.03 7.69
CA GLU A 321 10.67 25.84 8.93
C GLU A 321 9.20 25.45 8.63
N LEU A 322 8.78 24.30 9.13
CA LEU A 322 7.41 23.81 9.00
C LEU A 322 6.49 24.53 9.99
N ILE A 323 5.31 24.94 9.53
CA ILE A 323 4.29 25.54 10.40
C ILE A 323 3.19 24.53 10.71
N ASN A 324 2.58 24.65 11.89
CA ASN A 324 1.50 23.76 12.27
C ASN A 324 0.22 24.08 11.47
N ILE A 325 -0.17 23.18 10.57
CA ILE A 325 -1.40 23.28 9.77
C ILE A 325 -2.48 22.25 10.17
N SER A 326 -2.20 21.42 11.17
CA SER A 326 -3.05 20.27 11.56
C SER A 326 -4.48 20.66 11.95
N ALA A 327 -4.71 21.90 12.41
CA ALA A 327 -6.02 22.37 12.83
C ALA A 327 -7.02 22.56 11.67
N TRP A 328 -6.55 22.67 10.42
CA TRP A 328 -7.41 23.01 9.28
C TRP A 328 -7.06 22.25 7.98
N PHE A 329 -5.89 21.62 7.92
CA PHE A 329 -5.44 20.90 6.73
C PHE A 329 -5.80 19.42 6.80
N ASP A 330 -6.51 18.95 5.79
CA ASP A 330 -6.77 17.54 5.52
C ASP A 330 -6.28 17.20 4.10
N ALA A 331 -5.36 16.24 4.00
CA ALA A 331 -4.68 15.93 2.74
C ALA A 331 -5.65 15.44 1.67
N GLN A 332 -6.62 14.59 2.03
CA GLN A 332 -7.56 14.02 1.06
C GLN A 332 -8.54 15.09 0.56
N ALA A 333 -9.12 15.88 1.46
CA ALA A 333 -10.00 16.99 1.10
C ALA A 333 -9.27 18.04 0.25
N PHE A 334 -7.97 18.28 0.51
CA PHE A 334 -7.15 19.16 -0.32
C PHE A 334 -7.00 18.63 -1.75
N LEU A 335 -6.68 17.35 -1.92
CA LEU A 335 -6.57 16.72 -3.23
C LEU A 335 -7.91 16.69 -3.98
N GLU A 336 -9.00 16.37 -3.30
CA GLU A 336 -10.35 16.42 -3.87
C GLU A 336 -10.72 17.85 -4.31
N ALA A 337 -10.37 18.86 -3.52
CA ALA A 337 -10.61 20.26 -3.84
C ALA A 337 -9.72 20.79 -5.00
N LEU A 338 -8.61 20.11 -5.31
CA LEU A 338 -7.77 20.41 -6.47
C LEU A 338 -8.33 19.83 -7.79
N LYS A 339 -9.07 18.72 -7.75
CA LYS A 339 -9.61 18.07 -8.97
C LYS A 339 -10.37 19.03 -9.91
N PRO A 340 -11.21 19.96 -9.43
CA PRO A 340 -11.90 20.91 -10.31
C PRO A 340 -11.00 21.86 -11.09
N TYR A 341 -9.70 21.95 -10.75
CA TYR A 341 -8.72 22.78 -11.46
C TYR A 341 -7.95 22.02 -12.54
N ILE A 342 -7.95 20.67 -12.48
CA ILE A 342 -7.18 19.82 -13.38
C ILE A 342 -7.83 19.80 -14.76
N ASN A 343 -7.02 20.11 -15.79
CA ASN A 343 -7.44 20.19 -17.18
C ASN A 343 -8.63 21.14 -17.41
N LYS A 344 -8.84 22.13 -16.53
CA LYS A 344 -9.86 23.15 -16.71
C LYS A 344 -9.25 24.44 -17.23
N MET A 345 -9.98 25.06 -18.15
CA MET A 345 -9.64 26.35 -18.74
C MET A 345 -10.49 27.45 -18.09
N LEU A 346 -9.83 28.44 -17.50
CA LEU A 346 -10.41 29.71 -17.07
C LEU A 346 -10.12 30.74 -18.16
N GLY A 347 -10.99 30.79 -19.17
CA GLY A 347 -10.76 31.53 -20.40
C GLY A 347 -9.56 30.97 -21.17
N ARG A 348 -8.48 31.75 -21.26
CA ARG A 348 -7.21 31.31 -21.90
C ARG A 348 -6.18 30.75 -20.93
N ARG A 349 -6.44 30.84 -19.62
CA ARG A 349 -5.53 30.41 -18.56
C ARG A 349 -5.95 29.02 -18.06
N PHE A 350 -4.97 28.27 -17.56
CA PHE A 350 -5.17 27.02 -16.84
C PHE A 350 -4.36 27.11 -15.55
N MET A 351 -4.70 26.28 -14.57
CA MET A 351 -3.99 26.26 -13.27
C MET A 351 -3.40 24.89 -12.97
N ALA A 352 -3.94 23.82 -13.54
CA ALA A 352 -3.36 22.49 -13.48
C ALA A 352 -3.61 21.74 -14.78
N PHE A 353 -2.68 20.87 -15.15
CA PHE A 353 -2.83 19.99 -16.30
C PHE A 353 -2.16 18.65 -16.01
N SER A 354 -2.78 17.57 -16.46
CA SER A 354 -2.18 16.24 -16.45
C SER A 354 -1.22 16.07 -17.62
N MET A 355 -0.34 15.07 -17.58
CA MET A 355 0.52 14.68 -18.69
C MET A 355 0.61 13.14 -18.77
N PRO A 356 0.80 12.56 -19.97
CA PRO A 356 0.95 11.11 -20.12
C PRO A 356 2.18 10.50 -19.43
N ASP A 357 3.08 11.33 -18.91
CA ASP A 357 4.23 10.94 -18.08
C ASP A 357 3.83 10.47 -16.66
N GLY A 358 2.54 10.52 -16.33
CA GLY A 358 2.03 10.06 -15.03
C GLY A 358 1.89 11.19 -14.00
N HIS A 359 2.06 12.46 -14.39
CA HIS A 359 1.99 13.59 -13.47
C HIS A 359 0.83 14.55 -13.74
N VAL A 360 0.40 15.24 -12.69
CA VAL A 360 -0.41 16.45 -12.75
C VAL A 360 0.44 17.62 -12.27
N TYR A 361 0.69 18.55 -13.18
CA TYR A 361 1.45 19.77 -12.90
C TYR A 361 0.51 20.85 -12.41
N VAL A 362 0.59 21.17 -11.12
CA VAL A 362 -0.29 22.14 -10.46
C VAL A 362 0.46 23.45 -10.22
N GLN A 363 -0.11 24.57 -10.64
CA GLN A 363 0.43 25.90 -10.36
C GLN A 363 0.19 26.28 -8.89
N VAL A 364 1.11 27.08 -8.35
CA VAL A 364 1.02 27.67 -7.00
C VAL A 364 -0.36 28.26 -6.71
N LYS A 365 -0.91 28.99 -7.68
CA LYS A 365 -2.21 29.65 -7.53
C LYS A 365 -3.36 28.70 -7.21
N ALA A 366 -3.37 27.48 -7.76
CA ALA A 366 -4.43 26.51 -7.45
C ALA A 366 -4.32 26.01 -6.00
N MET A 367 -3.10 25.71 -5.57
CA MET A 367 -2.84 25.29 -4.19
C MET A 367 -3.17 26.39 -3.19
N GLU A 368 -2.84 27.65 -3.48
CA GLU A 368 -3.19 28.80 -2.64
C GLU A 368 -4.71 28.97 -2.51
N GLU A 369 -5.45 28.90 -3.61
CA GLU A 369 -6.91 29.04 -3.60
C GLU A 369 -7.57 27.93 -2.76
N VAL A 370 -7.10 26.68 -2.91
CA VAL A 370 -7.62 25.56 -2.12
C VAL A 370 -7.25 25.71 -0.65
N ALA A 371 -6.00 26.04 -0.33
CA ALA A 371 -5.54 26.23 1.04
C ALA A 371 -6.33 27.33 1.77
N ARG A 372 -6.56 28.48 1.11
CA ARG A 372 -7.36 29.58 1.67
C ARG A 372 -8.81 29.18 1.94
N LYS A 373 -9.45 28.48 1.00
CA LYS A 373 -10.83 27.98 1.18
C LYS A 373 -10.95 26.99 2.33
N MET A 374 -9.96 26.13 2.53
CA MET A 374 -9.93 25.18 3.65
C MET A 374 -9.72 25.92 4.98
N ALA A 375 -8.76 26.84 5.05
CA ALA A 375 -8.51 27.65 6.22
C ALA A 375 -9.73 28.51 6.61
N GLU A 376 -10.40 29.13 5.64
CA GLU A 376 -11.63 29.91 5.84
C GLU A 376 -12.75 29.06 6.44
N ARG A 377 -12.99 27.86 5.90
CA ARG A 377 -14.00 26.91 6.43
C ARG A 377 -13.70 26.47 7.86
N ALA A 378 -12.43 26.39 8.22
CA ALA A 378 -11.97 26.06 9.56
C ALA A 378 -11.91 27.27 10.52
N GLY A 379 -12.24 28.48 10.04
CA GLY A 379 -12.18 29.71 10.84
C GLY A 379 -10.77 30.28 11.04
N VAL A 380 -9.75 29.76 10.34
CA VAL A 380 -8.36 30.21 10.43
C VAL A 380 -8.15 31.40 9.47
N MET A 381 -8.64 32.56 9.91
CA MET A 381 -8.65 33.78 9.08
C MET A 381 -7.25 34.29 8.75
N GLU A 382 -6.26 34.04 9.62
CA GLU A 382 -4.86 34.42 9.40
C GLU A 382 -4.30 33.91 8.06
N ILE A 383 -4.71 32.72 7.63
CA ILE A 383 -4.29 32.11 6.35
C ILE A 383 -5.24 32.52 5.23
N ALA A 384 -6.55 32.57 5.50
CA ALA A 384 -7.55 32.92 4.50
C ALA A 384 -7.36 34.34 3.95
N THR A 385 -7.05 35.31 4.82
CA THR A 385 -6.97 36.74 4.48
C THR A 385 -5.55 37.24 4.18
N MET A 386 -4.55 36.35 4.08
CA MET A 386 -3.17 36.75 3.73
C MET A 386 -3.13 37.55 2.44
N ALA A 387 -2.27 38.56 2.35
CA ALA A 387 -2.10 39.32 1.12
C ALA A 387 -1.61 38.43 -0.03
N GLN A 388 -1.83 38.86 -1.28
CA GLN A 388 -1.27 38.17 -2.44
C GLN A 388 0.26 38.29 -2.41
N GLY A 389 0.97 37.18 -2.55
CA GLY A 389 2.45 37.17 -2.53
C GLY A 389 3.08 37.17 -1.13
N ASP A 390 2.30 36.97 -0.07
CA ASP A 390 2.80 36.89 1.31
C ASP A 390 3.85 35.77 1.47
N ALA A 391 4.99 36.10 2.10
CA ALA A 391 6.07 35.14 2.34
C ALA A 391 5.64 33.98 3.26
N THR A 392 4.68 34.21 4.15
CA THR A 392 4.10 33.20 5.05
C THR A 392 3.29 32.18 4.28
N MET A 393 2.59 32.58 3.21
CA MET A 393 1.87 31.64 2.34
C MET A 393 2.84 30.64 1.69
N ARG A 394 4.07 31.05 1.37
CA ARG A 394 5.10 30.10 0.88
C ARG A 394 5.44 29.05 1.92
N LYS A 395 5.53 29.42 3.21
CA LYS A 395 5.72 28.46 4.31
C LYS A 395 4.51 27.52 4.45
N VAL A 396 3.28 28.03 4.30
CA VAL A 396 2.05 27.22 4.28
C VAL A 396 2.11 26.18 3.16
N LEU A 397 2.33 26.61 1.92
CA LEU A 397 2.42 25.71 0.76
C LEU A 397 3.57 24.71 0.89
N PHE A 398 4.71 25.14 1.42
CA PHE A 398 5.82 24.25 1.73
C PHE A 398 5.41 23.17 2.72
N THR A 399 4.74 23.54 3.80
CA THR A 399 4.28 22.60 4.82
C THR A 399 3.24 21.63 4.23
N ILE A 400 2.28 22.13 3.45
CA ILE A 400 1.30 21.29 2.72
C ILE A 400 2.01 20.27 1.84
N VAL A 401 2.90 20.73 0.96
CA VAL A 401 3.61 19.84 0.03
C VAL A 401 4.52 18.88 0.77
N HIS A 402 5.11 19.30 1.90
CA HIS A 402 5.88 18.43 2.76
C HIS A 402 5.01 17.30 3.35
N HIS A 403 3.85 17.60 3.93
CA HIS A 403 2.92 16.57 4.42
C HIS A 403 2.46 15.63 3.30
N LEU A 404 2.05 16.18 2.15
CA LEU A 404 1.64 15.40 0.99
C LEU A 404 2.77 14.50 0.45
N ARG A 405 4.02 14.96 0.55
CA ARG A 405 5.21 14.19 0.15
C ARG A 405 5.60 13.12 1.16
N VAL A 406 5.56 13.42 2.45
CA VAL A 406 6.06 12.53 3.52
C VAL A 406 5.01 11.49 3.91
N GLU A 407 3.75 11.91 4.05
CA GLU A 407 2.70 11.05 4.61
C GLU A 407 1.89 10.32 3.53
N HIS A 408 1.76 10.92 2.34
CA HIS A 408 0.90 10.40 1.27
C HIS A 408 1.67 10.01 0.01
N ASN A 409 2.94 10.42 -0.11
CA ASN A 409 3.79 10.22 -1.28
C ASN A 409 3.10 10.56 -2.61
N VAL A 410 2.34 11.67 -2.63
CA VAL A 410 1.63 12.12 -3.84
C VAL A 410 2.42 13.12 -4.66
N ILE A 411 3.63 13.48 -4.21
CA ILE A 411 4.52 14.48 -4.83
C ILE A 411 5.79 13.80 -5.30
N ASP A 412 6.15 13.99 -6.56
CA ASP A 412 7.32 13.36 -7.16
C ASP A 412 8.63 14.00 -6.64
N ARG A 413 9.44 13.21 -5.93
CA ARG A 413 10.73 13.63 -5.35
C ARG A 413 11.88 13.64 -6.35
N GLY A 414 11.77 12.93 -7.46
CA GLY A 414 12.72 12.96 -8.56
C GLY A 414 12.64 14.25 -9.36
N LEU A 415 11.44 14.87 -9.42
CA LEU A 415 11.21 16.09 -10.17
C LEU A 415 11.43 17.38 -9.37
N ILE A 416 11.22 17.36 -8.04
CA ILE A 416 11.47 18.50 -7.16
C ILE A 416 12.20 18.09 -5.87
N LYS A 417 13.20 18.90 -5.47
CA LYS A 417 14.01 18.65 -4.27
C LYS A 417 13.22 18.89 -2.97
N ASP A 418 13.65 18.24 -1.89
CA ASP A 418 12.93 18.25 -0.61
C ASP A 418 12.73 19.65 0.01
N ALA A 419 13.69 20.56 -0.22
CA ALA A 419 13.62 21.94 0.28
C ALA A 419 12.64 22.85 -0.51
N TYR A 420 11.96 22.33 -1.53
CA TYR A 420 11.08 23.12 -2.39
C TYR A 420 9.68 22.50 -2.44
N PHE A 421 8.66 23.34 -2.63
CA PHE A 421 7.28 22.90 -2.82
C PHE A 421 6.87 22.81 -4.30
N GLY A 422 7.74 23.23 -5.21
CA GLY A 422 7.56 23.16 -6.66
C GLY A 422 8.89 23.38 -7.38
N GLY A 423 8.86 23.33 -8.71
CA GLY A 423 10.01 23.51 -9.57
C GLY A 423 9.65 24.21 -10.87
N TYR A 424 10.66 24.70 -11.58
CA TYR A 424 10.48 25.21 -12.92
C TYR A 424 10.54 24.09 -13.94
N PHE A 425 9.57 24.07 -14.85
CA PHE A 425 9.50 23.12 -15.95
C PHE A 425 9.32 23.85 -17.28
N MET A 426 9.88 23.27 -18.33
CA MET A 426 9.62 23.67 -19.71
C MET A 426 8.50 22.80 -20.25
N VAL A 427 7.40 23.44 -20.62
CA VAL A 427 6.29 22.79 -21.31
C VAL A 427 6.49 23.01 -22.81
N THR A 428 6.65 21.94 -23.57
CA THR A 428 6.79 21.99 -25.03
C THR A 428 5.49 21.55 -25.67
N THR A 429 5.03 22.32 -26.65
CA THR A 429 3.81 22.05 -27.41
C THR A 429 4.13 21.35 -28.73
N ARG A 430 3.16 20.61 -29.30
CA ARG A 430 3.27 19.96 -30.61
C ARG A 430 3.59 20.94 -31.76
N ASP A 431 3.24 22.21 -31.58
CA ASP A 431 3.53 23.29 -32.53
C ASP A 431 4.99 23.79 -32.41
N GLY A 432 5.85 23.11 -31.62
CA GLY A 432 7.27 23.44 -31.40
C GLY A 432 7.51 24.61 -30.43
N LYS A 433 6.46 25.29 -29.96
CA LYS A 433 6.57 26.37 -28.97
C LYS A 433 6.80 25.79 -27.59
N SER A 434 7.71 26.37 -26.82
CA SER A 434 7.94 26.03 -25.43
C SER A 434 7.77 27.23 -24.52
N PHE A 435 7.33 27.00 -23.28
CA PHE A 435 7.23 28.04 -22.27
C PHE A 435 7.61 27.50 -20.90
N LYS A 436 8.18 28.38 -20.07
CA LYS A 436 8.58 28.08 -18.69
C LYS A 436 7.39 28.30 -17.76
N GLY A 437 7.16 27.36 -16.84
CA GLY A 437 6.20 27.53 -15.75
C GLY A 437 6.72 26.93 -14.45
N TYR A 438 6.19 27.40 -13.32
CA TYR A 438 6.50 26.85 -12.00
C TYR A 438 5.34 25.98 -11.54
N TYR A 439 5.62 24.71 -11.28
CA TYR A 439 4.61 23.71 -10.97
C TYR A 439 5.06 22.82 -9.82
N THR A 440 4.08 22.29 -9.11
CA THR A 440 4.25 21.17 -8.20
C THR A 440 3.82 19.91 -8.94
N PRO A 441 4.71 18.92 -9.13
CA PRO A 441 4.39 17.68 -9.82
C PRO A 441 3.75 16.70 -8.84
N PHE A 442 2.45 16.48 -9.00
CA PHE A 442 1.72 15.45 -8.29
C PHE A 442 1.69 14.17 -9.12
N HIS A 443 1.78 13.00 -8.48
CA HIS A 443 1.46 11.75 -9.15
C HIS A 443 -0.03 11.74 -9.53
N ALA A 444 -0.34 11.44 -10.79
CA ALA A 444 -1.69 11.54 -11.34
C ALA A 444 -2.71 10.64 -10.60
N GLU A 445 -2.23 9.52 -10.06
CA GLU A 445 -2.98 8.56 -9.24
C GLU A 445 -3.65 9.18 -8.01
N ALA A 446 -3.14 10.30 -7.51
CA ALA A 446 -3.73 11.04 -6.40
C ALA A 446 -5.10 11.66 -6.77
N PHE A 447 -5.38 11.81 -8.08
CA PHE A 447 -6.60 12.45 -8.59
C PHE A 447 -7.52 11.50 -9.35
N GLY A 448 -7.04 10.34 -9.77
CA GLY A 448 -7.80 9.35 -10.53
C GLY A 448 -6.98 8.73 -11.65
N SER A 449 -7.66 8.24 -12.70
CA SER A 449 -6.98 7.65 -13.86
C SER A 449 -6.38 8.73 -14.75
N ILE A 450 -5.08 8.61 -15.04
CA ILE A 450 -4.41 9.51 -16.00
C ILE A 450 -5.04 9.45 -17.38
N ALA A 451 -5.47 8.27 -17.83
CA ALA A 451 -6.09 8.07 -19.13
C ALA A 451 -7.42 8.82 -19.24
N GLU A 452 -8.24 8.80 -18.18
CA GLU A 452 -9.51 9.56 -18.13
C GLU A 452 -9.23 11.07 -18.16
N MET A 453 -8.27 11.54 -17.37
CA MET A 453 -7.87 12.95 -17.35
C MET A 453 -7.35 13.42 -18.72
N GLU A 454 -6.51 12.63 -19.39
CA GLU A 454 -5.99 12.94 -20.72
C GLU A 454 -7.07 12.90 -21.81
N LYS A 455 -8.04 11.98 -21.71
CA LYS A 455 -9.17 11.86 -22.65
C LYS A 455 -10.04 13.10 -22.62
N ASP A 456 -10.41 13.55 -21.43
CA ASP A 456 -11.29 14.69 -21.18
C ASP A 456 -10.57 16.04 -21.27
N LYS A 457 -9.27 16.03 -21.58
CA LYS A 457 -8.45 17.23 -21.69
C LYS A 457 -8.91 18.15 -22.84
N PRO A 458 -9.06 19.47 -22.61
CA PRO A 458 -9.37 20.44 -23.66
C PRO A 458 -8.30 20.51 -24.76
N ASP A 459 -8.71 20.81 -26.00
CA ASP A 459 -7.83 20.83 -27.18
C ASP A 459 -6.55 21.66 -26.99
N ARG A 460 -6.67 22.79 -26.30
CA ARG A 460 -5.53 23.69 -26.06
C ARG A 460 -4.46 23.05 -25.15
N LEU A 461 -4.87 22.23 -24.18
CA LEU A 461 -3.95 21.50 -23.30
C LEU A 461 -3.48 20.19 -23.95
N LYS A 462 -4.29 19.57 -24.84
CA LYS A 462 -3.88 18.40 -25.65
C LYS A 462 -2.69 18.68 -26.56
N LYS A 463 -2.42 19.96 -26.85
CA LYS A 463 -1.22 20.40 -27.56
C LYS A 463 0.07 20.24 -26.77
N PHE A 464 0.01 20.06 -25.45
CA PHE A 464 1.21 19.85 -24.65
C PHE A 464 1.78 18.47 -24.98
N GLN A 465 3.05 18.44 -25.35
CA GLN A 465 3.73 17.25 -25.85
C GLN A 465 4.68 16.68 -24.79
N SER A 466 5.44 17.53 -24.13
CA SER A 466 6.38 17.11 -23.09
C SER A 466 6.56 18.19 -22.04
N VAL A 467 6.89 17.75 -20.83
CA VAL A 467 7.29 18.61 -19.71
C VAL A 467 8.65 18.12 -19.23
N THR A 468 9.62 19.03 -19.13
CA THR A 468 10.96 18.69 -18.64
C THR A 468 11.39 19.65 -17.55
N ALA A 469 12.11 19.14 -16.55
CA ALA A 469 12.68 19.99 -15.51
C ALA A 469 13.60 21.04 -16.14
N TYR A 470 13.43 22.31 -15.78
CA TYR A 470 14.25 23.39 -16.31
C TYR A 470 15.62 23.37 -15.65
N ALA A 471 16.59 22.72 -16.30
CA ALA A 471 18.00 22.88 -15.98
C ALA A 471 18.53 24.14 -16.68
N LYS A 472 18.86 25.18 -15.91
CA LYS A 472 19.66 26.31 -16.43
C LYS A 472 20.99 25.69 -16.87
N LYS A 473 21.27 25.62 -18.18
CA LYS A 473 22.63 25.25 -18.66
C LYS A 473 23.59 26.21 -17.97
N ARG A 474 24.49 25.64 -17.16
CA ARG A 474 25.59 26.38 -16.54
C ARG A 474 26.59 26.78 -17.60
#